data_AF-A0A4Q5RHC4-F1
#
_entry.id   AF-A0A4Q5RHC4-F1
#
_cell.length_a   1.000
_cell.length_b   1.000
_cell.length_c   1.000
_cell.angle_alpha   90.00
_cell.angle_beta   90.00
_cell.angle_gamma   90.00
#
_symmetry.space_group_name_H-M   'P 1'
#
loop_
_entity.id
_entity.type
_entity.pdbx_description
1 polymer ?
#
loop_
_entity_poly.entity_id
_entity_poly.type
_entity_poly.pdbx_seq_one_letter_code
_entity_poly.pdbx_strand_id
1 'polypeptide(L)'
;MNSQYDFSLLVVGPLCMLMVLALRRFFDLPTRLPRWNRLLSWLWMPATTAFFITSSFHYRPRLLDDGYVLFAYAVVAITLLQLWRHRPARTVLLALLPLLLHRLLNFVLAVDSLQLVKPYAGYLAGWGKFANIWFLGLVFLARSQKKTLAKEQVIREKEAYARQLIAAQNTELERLVAERTAALTQQAEALRTALEELQTTQTQLIQAEKMASLGELTAGIAHEIQNPLNFVNNFSEVSAELLDELADT
;
A
#
# COMPACT_ATOMS: atom_id res chain seq x y z
N MET A 1 20.61 -55.31 29.83
CA MET A 1 19.74 -54.10 29.82
C MET A 1 20.43 -52.93 29.09
N ASN A 2 20.82 -53.08 27.81
CA ASN A 2 21.52 -52.02 27.03
C ASN A 2 20.78 -51.56 25.76
N SER A 3 19.69 -52.23 25.36
CA SER A 3 19.04 -51.97 24.06
C SER A 3 18.29 -50.62 23.94
N GLN A 4 18.03 -49.93 25.05
CA GLN A 4 17.26 -48.68 25.04
C GLN A 4 18.11 -47.45 24.67
N TYR A 5 19.44 -47.55 24.82
CA TYR A 5 20.37 -46.45 24.53
C TYR A 5 20.78 -46.40 23.05
N ASP A 6 21.03 -47.54 22.41
CA ASP A 6 21.41 -47.61 20.98
C ASP A 6 20.38 -46.97 20.04
N PHE A 7 19.08 -47.13 20.34
CA PHE A 7 18.01 -46.56 19.52
C PHE A 7 17.95 -45.03 19.62
N SER A 8 18.28 -44.48 20.79
CA SER A 8 18.35 -43.02 20.97
C SER A 8 19.56 -42.39 20.26
N LEU A 9 20.67 -43.12 20.18
CA LEU A 9 21.95 -42.68 19.60
C LEU A 9 21.90 -42.49 18.08
N LEU A 10 21.25 -43.41 17.34
CA LEU A 10 21.04 -43.28 15.90
C LEU A 10 20.13 -42.09 15.51
N VAL A 11 19.30 -41.62 16.45
CA VAL A 11 18.33 -40.55 16.23
C VAL A 11 18.89 -39.17 16.58
N VAL A 12 19.76 -39.07 17.60
CA VAL A 12 20.26 -37.78 18.13
C VAL A 12 21.12 -37.01 17.11
N GLY A 13 22.05 -37.66 16.42
CA GLY A 13 22.91 -37.02 15.42
C GLY A 13 22.10 -36.36 14.28
N PRO A 14 21.22 -37.11 13.59
CA PRO A 14 20.29 -36.57 12.60
C PRO A 14 19.35 -35.49 13.17
N LEU A 15 18.87 -35.63 14.40
CA LEU A 15 17.99 -34.65 15.03
C LEU A 15 18.70 -33.29 15.24
N CYS A 16 19.95 -33.30 15.71
CA CYS A 16 20.77 -32.09 15.85
C CYS A 16 21.04 -31.44 14.49
N MET A 17 21.31 -32.24 13.44
CA MET A 17 21.45 -31.75 12.07
C MET A 17 20.16 -31.09 11.57
N LEU A 18 19.01 -31.76 11.72
CA LEU A 18 17.71 -31.22 11.34
C LEU A 18 17.38 -29.94 12.09
N MET A 19 17.73 -29.85 13.38
CA MET A 19 17.55 -28.64 14.18
C MET A 19 18.34 -27.46 13.59
N VAL A 20 19.61 -27.66 13.24
CA VAL A 20 20.45 -26.62 12.63
C VAL A 20 19.93 -26.21 11.24
N LEU A 21 19.48 -27.16 10.42
CA LEU A 21 18.88 -26.87 9.12
C LEU A 21 17.54 -26.12 9.24
N ALA A 22 16.69 -26.53 10.18
CA ALA A 22 15.43 -25.87 10.46
C ALA A 22 15.65 -24.42 10.92
N LEU A 23 16.67 -24.19 11.75
CA LEU A 23 17.08 -22.86 12.17
C LEU A 23 17.51 -21.98 10.99
N ARG A 24 18.38 -22.54 10.11
CA ARG A 24 18.85 -21.87 8.88
C ARG A 24 17.71 -21.41 7.99
N ARG A 25 16.72 -22.29 7.78
CA ARG A 25 15.55 -22.02 6.94
C ARG A 25 14.55 -21.08 7.60
N PHE A 26 14.32 -21.21 8.91
CA PHE A 26 13.30 -20.40 9.60
C PHE A 26 13.72 -18.93 9.73
N PHE A 27 15.00 -18.69 10.00
CA PHE A 27 15.54 -17.35 10.20
C PHE A 27 16.17 -16.72 8.95
N ASP A 28 16.14 -17.42 7.81
CA ASP A 28 16.72 -16.94 6.55
C ASP A 28 18.19 -16.51 6.76
N LEU A 29 18.97 -17.33 7.48
CA LEU A 29 20.37 -17.06 7.83
C LEU A 29 21.28 -16.73 6.63
N PRO A 30 21.10 -17.31 5.42
CA PRO A 30 21.90 -16.93 4.25
C PRO A 30 21.75 -15.46 3.85
N THR A 31 20.58 -14.86 4.04
CA THR A 31 20.32 -13.45 3.67
C THR A 31 20.65 -12.50 4.81
N ARG A 32 20.41 -12.89 6.07
CA ARG A 32 20.61 -12.00 7.23
C ARG A 32 22.03 -12.04 7.80
N LEU A 33 22.68 -13.20 7.83
CA LEU A 33 24.00 -13.40 8.43
C LEU A 33 24.87 -14.34 7.55
N PRO A 34 25.32 -13.89 6.36
CA PRO A 34 25.98 -14.76 5.38
C PRO A 34 27.32 -15.32 5.88
N ARG A 35 28.11 -14.53 6.62
CA ARG A 35 29.39 -14.97 7.22
C ARG A 35 29.17 -16.05 8.28
N TRP A 36 28.22 -15.83 9.19
CA TRP A 36 27.88 -16.78 10.24
C TRP A 36 27.24 -18.04 9.69
N ASN A 37 26.41 -17.92 8.65
CA ASN A 37 25.82 -19.06 7.96
C ASN A 37 26.90 -19.99 7.39
N ARG A 38 27.97 -19.44 6.79
CA ARG A 38 29.09 -20.22 6.25
C ARG A 38 29.88 -20.92 7.35
N LEU A 39 30.21 -20.20 8.42
CA LEU A 39 30.85 -20.76 9.62
C LEU A 39 30.03 -21.90 10.22
N LEU A 40 28.71 -21.72 10.34
CA LEU A 40 27.81 -22.73 10.86
C LEU A 40 27.89 -24.00 10.01
N SER A 41 27.76 -23.93 8.68
CA SER A 41 27.91 -25.11 7.80
C SER A 41 29.25 -25.81 7.93
N TRP A 42 30.33 -25.05 8.06
CA TRP A 42 31.66 -25.60 8.20
C TRP A 42 31.85 -26.29 9.55
N LEU A 43 31.19 -25.78 10.60
CA LEU A 43 31.30 -26.31 11.96
C LEU A 43 30.45 -27.58 12.18
N TRP A 44 29.19 -27.61 11.73
CA TRP A 44 28.29 -28.72 12.09
C TRP A 44 28.47 -29.99 11.24
N MET A 45 28.90 -29.88 9.96
CA MET A 45 29.08 -31.07 9.10
C MET A 45 30.20 -32.01 9.61
N PRO A 46 31.40 -31.52 9.96
CA PRO A 46 32.43 -32.36 10.57
C PRO A 46 32.01 -32.90 11.94
N ALA A 47 31.26 -32.12 12.72
CA ALA A 47 30.77 -32.52 14.03
C ALA A 47 29.79 -33.69 13.93
N THR A 48 28.87 -33.68 12.96
CA THR A 48 27.97 -34.81 12.71
C THR A 48 28.72 -36.03 12.20
N THR A 49 29.67 -35.85 11.28
CA THR A 49 30.50 -36.96 10.76
C THR A 49 31.35 -37.58 11.87
N ALA A 50 31.98 -36.78 12.73
CA ALA A 50 32.74 -37.24 13.88
C ALA A 50 31.87 -38.01 14.88
N PHE A 51 30.64 -37.54 15.13
CA PHE A 51 29.66 -38.27 15.96
C PHE A 51 29.34 -39.66 15.38
N PHE A 52 29.09 -39.78 14.07
CA PHE A 52 28.83 -41.09 13.45
C PHE A 52 30.05 -42.02 13.50
N ILE A 53 31.25 -41.51 13.18
CA ILE A 53 32.49 -42.31 13.23
C ILE A 53 32.71 -42.85 14.64
N THR A 54 32.62 -41.98 15.64
CA THR A 54 32.84 -42.40 17.02
C THR A 54 31.72 -43.34 17.50
N SER A 55 30.53 -43.34 16.90
CA SER A 55 29.46 -44.30 17.22
C SER A 55 29.74 -45.69 16.64
N SER A 56 30.41 -45.77 15.48
CA SER A 56 30.75 -47.05 14.86
C SER A 56 31.78 -47.88 15.64
N PHE A 57 32.65 -47.24 16.43
CA PHE A 57 33.77 -47.90 17.12
C PHE A 57 33.47 -48.47 18.52
N HIS A 58 32.21 -48.44 18.99
CA HIS A 58 31.75 -49.01 20.30
C HIS A 58 32.47 -48.53 21.58
N TYR A 59 33.49 -47.67 21.48
CA TYR A 59 34.16 -47.00 22.59
C TYR A 59 33.50 -45.65 22.88
N ARG A 60 32.56 -45.59 23.84
CA ARG A 60 31.91 -44.31 24.21
C ARG A 60 31.57 -44.16 25.69
N PRO A 61 32.15 -43.15 26.38
CA PRO A 61 31.60 -42.69 27.65
C PRO A 61 30.33 -41.86 27.41
N ARG A 62 29.28 -42.10 28.22
CA ARG A 62 27.99 -41.38 28.20
C ARG A 62 28.12 -39.85 28.17
N LEU A 63 29.18 -39.32 28.75
CA LEU A 63 29.51 -37.89 28.79
C LEU A 63 29.74 -37.27 27.41
N LEU A 64 30.25 -38.05 26.44
CA LEU A 64 30.56 -37.52 25.11
C LEU A 64 29.29 -37.21 24.32
N ASP A 65 28.24 -38.03 24.46
CA ASP A 65 26.98 -37.85 23.74
C ASP A 65 26.15 -36.69 24.32
N ASP A 66 26.06 -36.60 25.65
CA ASP A 66 25.40 -35.46 26.31
C ASP A 66 26.15 -34.15 26.03
N GLY A 67 27.49 -34.20 25.95
CA GLY A 67 28.35 -33.07 25.57
C GLY A 67 28.11 -32.60 24.12
N TYR A 68 27.97 -33.53 23.18
CA TYR A 68 27.66 -33.21 21.77
C TYR A 68 26.31 -32.50 21.63
N VAL A 69 25.28 -33.01 22.32
CA VAL A 69 23.94 -32.39 22.33
C VAL A 69 24.01 -30.99 22.91
N LEU A 70 24.68 -30.80 24.05
CA LEU A 70 24.88 -29.49 24.66
C LEU A 70 25.60 -28.52 23.73
N PHE A 71 26.65 -28.98 23.05
CA PHE A 71 27.34 -28.19 22.03
C PHE A 71 26.38 -27.72 20.93
N ALA A 72 25.54 -28.61 20.40
CA ALA A 72 24.55 -28.26 19.39
C ALA A 72 23.54 -27.21 19.91
N TYR A 73 23.01 -27.36 21.12
CA TYR A 73 22.13 -26.38 21.75
C TYR A 73 22.83 -25.03 22.01
N ALA A 74 24.10 -25.03 22.40
CA ALA A 74 24.90 -23.83 22.60
C ALA A 74 25.13 -23.08 21.28
N VAL A 75 25.46 -23.79 20.20
CA VAL A 75 25.58 -23.20 18.86
C VAL A 75 24.27 -22.56 18.42
N VAL A 76 23.13 -23.24 18.62
CA VAL A 76 21.80 -22.67 18.34
C VAL A 76 21.56 -21.42 19.21
N ALA A 77 21.82 -21.48 20.51
CA ALA A 77 21.65 -20.32 21.40
C ALA A 77 22.51 -19.12 20.95
N ILE A 78 23.78 -19.34 20.61
CA ILE A 78 24.70 -18.30 20.12
C ILE A 78 24.19 -17.69 18.81
N THR A 79 23.72 -18.52 17.88
CA THR A 79 23.15 -18.01 16.62
C THR A 79 21.90 -17.15 16.85
N LEU A 80 21.06 -17.52 17.81
CA LEU A 80 19.87 -16.76 18.19
C LEU A 80 20.22 -15.46 18.92
N LEU A 81 21.27 -15.46 19.73
CA LEU A 81 21.82 -14.26 20.37
C LEU A 81 22.34 -13.24 19.32
N GLN A 82 23.01 -13.71 18.27
CA GLN A 82 23.39 -12.81 17.16
C GLN A 82 22.17 -12.23 16.42
N LEU A 83 21.05 -12.97 16.41
CA LEU A 83 19.77 -12.54 15.84
C LEU A 83 18.87 -11.81 16.84
N TRP A 84 19.39 -11.34 17.99
CA TRP A 84 18.57 -10.75 19.06
C TRP A 84 17.71 -9.57 18.62
N ARG A 85 18.06 -8.86 17.53
CA ARG A 85 17.23 -7.76 17.02
C ARG A 85 15.94 -8.23 16.33
N HIS A 86 15.83 -9.51 15.97
CA HIS A 86 14.67 -10.08 15.31
C HIS A 86 13.67 -10.66 16.33
N ARG A 87 12.43 -10.15 16.33
CA ARG A 87 11.37 -10.57 17.27
C ARG A 87 11.17 -12.09 17.38
N PRO A 88 11.04 -12.87 16.29
CA PRO A 88 10.85 -14.32 16.40
C PRO A 88 12.12 -15.05 16.89
N ALA A 89 13.31 -14.44 16.83
CA ALA A 89 14.51 -15.05 17.38
C ALA A 89 14.51 -14.98 18.91
N ARG A 90 14.01 -13.89 19.50
CA ARG A 90 13.86 -13.75 20.96
C ARG A 90 12.89 -14.78 21.52
N THR A 91 11.76 -14.99 20.86
CA THR A 91 10.75 -15.96 21.33
C THR A 91 11.28 -17.40 21.24
N VAL A 92 12.02 -17.75 20.19
CA VAL A 92 12.66 -19.07 20.07
C VAL A 92 13.83 -19.22 21.04
N LEU A 93 14.56 -18.15 21.37
CA LEU A 93 15.61 -18.19 22.39
C LEU A 93 15.04 -18.41 23.79
N LEU A 94 13.94 -17.73 24.15
CA LEU A 94 13.20 -17.98 25.38
C LEU A 94 12.61 -19.40 25.41
N ALA A 95 12.23 -19.95 24.26
CA ALA A 95 11.79 -21.34 24.13
C ALA A 95 12.92 -22.34 24.40
N LEU A 96 14.15 -22.00 23.99
CA LEU A 96 15.32 -22.86 24.15
C LEU A 96 15.83 -22.91 25.59
N LEU A 97 15.57 -21.86 26.39
CA LEU A 97 16.17 -21.67 27.70
C LEU A 97 15.86 -22.81 28.70
N PRO A 98 14.60 -23.26 28.89
CA PRO A 98 14.31 -24.39 29.78
C PRO A 98 14.90 -25.72 29.30
N LEU A 99 14.99 -25.91 27.97
CA LEU A 99 15.61 -27.10 27.38
C LEU A 99 17.11 -27.12 27.62
N LEU A 100 17.78 -25.99 27.39
CA LEU A 100 19.22 -25.86 27.59
C LEU A 100 19.57 -26.06 29.07
N LEU A 101 18.79 -25.46 29.98
CA LEU A 101 18.99 -25.64 31.42
C LEU A 101 18.74 -27.08 31.86
N HIS A 102 17.71 -27.76 31.34
CA HIS A 102 17.46 -29.17 31.62
C HIS A 102 18.62 -30.06 31.16
N ARG A 103 19.14 -29.82 29.95
CA ARG A 103 20.29 -30.55 29.41
C ARG A 103 21.56 -30.30 30.19
N LEU A 104 21.82 -29.04 30.56
CA LEU A 104 23.01 -28.64 31.31
C LEU A 104 22.99 -29.25 32.72
N LEU A 105 21.83 -29.23 33.39
CA LEU A 105 21.70 -29.82 34.72
C LEU A 105 21.95 -31.35 34.69
N ASN A 106 21.37 -32.06 33.71
CA ASN A 106 21.63 -33.49 33.54
C ASN A 106 23.10 -33.81 33.27
N PHE A 107 23.78 -32.97 32.48
CA PHE A 107 25.20 -33.17 32.18
C PHE A 107 26.09 -32.95 33.40
N VAL A 108 25.89 -31.84 34.14
CA VAL A 108 26.67 -31.56 35.36
C VAL A 108 26.48 -32.66 36.40
N LEU A 109 25.24 -33.13 36.58
CA LEU A 109 24.93 -34.22 37.50
C LEU A 109 25.46 -35.59 37.04
N ALA A 110 25.73 -35.77 35.74
CA ALA A 110 26.30 -37.00 35.19
C ALA A 110 27.83 -37.09 35.35
N VAL A 111 28.54 -35.97 35.46
CA VAL A 111 30.01 -35.92 35.59
C VAL A 111 30.50 -36.52 36.91
N ASP A 112 29.72 -36.41 37.98
CA ASP A 112 30.22 -36.67 39.34
C ASP A 112 29.79 -38.03 39.94
N SER A 113 29.09 -38.87 39.17
CA SER A 113 28.59 -40.20 39.61
C SER A 113 27.79 -40.20 40.93
N LEU A 114 27.31 -39.03 41.37
CA LEU A 114 26.62 -38.86 42.64
C LEU A 114 25.30 -39.66 42.64
N GLN A 115 25.15 -40.57 43.60
CA GLN A 115 23.89 -41.29 43.84
C GLN A 115 22.71 -40.35 44.17
N LEU A 116 22.99 -39.06 44.41
CA LEU A 116 22.04 -37.97 44.61
C LEU A 116 21.08 -37.75 43.42
N VAL A 117 21.37 -38.25 42.23
CA VAL A 117 20.49 -38.09 41.06
C VAL A 117 19.25 -39.00 41.15
N LYS A 118 19.37 -40.18 41.77
CA LYS A 118 18.30 -41.19 41.77
C LYS A 118 16.99 -40.71 42.41
N PRO A 119 16.99 -40.03 43.58
CA PRO A 119 15.77 -39.50 44.20
C PRO A 119 15.06 -38.42 43.36
N TYR A 120 15.82 -37.63 42.59
CA TYR A 120 15.28 -36.50 41.83
C TYR A 120 15.07 -36.79 40.34
N ALA A 121 15.41 -38.00 39.88
CA ALA A 121 15.30 -38.39 38.47
C ALA A 121 13.87 -38.21 37.91
N GLY A 122 12.84 -38.46 38.73
CA GLY A 122 11.44 -38.25 38.35
C GLY A 122 11.10 -36.78 38.08
N TYR A 123 11.58 -35.87 38.94
CA TYR A 123 11.39 -34.42 38.78
C TYR A 123 12.14 -33.87 37.56
N LEU A 124 13.39 -34.31 37.37
CA LEU A 124 14.19 -33.95 36.18
C LEU A 124 13.50 -34.40 34.90
N ALA A 125 13.00 -35.63 34.86
CA ALA A 125 12.26 -36.15 33.71
C ALA A 125 10.94 -35.39 33.47
N GLY A 126 10.21 -35.03 34.53
CA GLY A 126 9.00 -34.21 34.47
C GLY A 126 9.28 -32.82 33.88
N TRP A 127 10.35 -32.17 34.33
CA TRP A 127 10.78 -30.89 33.79
C TRP A 127 11.20 -30.98 32.32
N GLY A 128 11.91 -32.03 31.91
CA GLY A 128 12.27 -32.26 30.51
C GLY A 128 11.04 -32.35 29.60
N LYS A 129 9.99 -33.07 30.03
CA LYS A 129 8.71 -33.14 29.30
C LYS A 129 8.02 -31.77 29.21
N PHE A 130 7.99 -31.02 30.32
CA PHE A 130 7.45 -29.66 30.33
C PHE A 130 8.22 -28.73 29.38
N ALA A 131 9.55 -28.75 29.42
CA ALA A 131 10.40 -27.92 28.57
C ALA A 131 10.17 -28.20 27.07
N ASN A 132 9.90 -29.46 26.68
CA ASN A 132 9.55 -29.81 25.31
C ASN A 132 8.18 -29.23 24.89
N ILE A 133 7.15 -29.34 25.74
CA ILE A 133 5.82 -28.76 25.49
C ILE A 133 5.92 -27.24 25.37
N TRP A 134 6.64 -26.62 26.30
CA TRP A 134 6.94 -25.19 26.31
C TRP A 134 7.62 -24.73 25.02
N PHE A 135 8.65 -25.46 24.58
CA PHE A 135 9.37 -25.16 23.35
C PHE A 135 8.45 -25.22 22.12
N LEU A 136 7.62 -26.25 22.01
CA LEU A 136 6.65 -26.39 20.92
C LEU A 136 5.66 -25.23 20.89
N GLY A 137 5.11 -24.84 22.05
CA GLY A 137 4.18 -23.72 22.16
C GLY A 137 4.78 -22.39 21.69
N LEU A 138 6.00 -22.07 22.13
CA LEU A 138 6.66 -20.82 21.76
C LEU A 138 7.18 -20.81 20.31
N VAL A 139 7.62 -21.94 19.77
CA VAL A 139 7.97 -22.05 18.33
C VAL A 139 6.72 -21.89 17.47
N PHE A 140 5.58 -22.45 17.89
CA PHE A 140 4.30 -22.23 17.22
C PHE A 140 3.90 -20.74 17.23
N LEU A 141 4.05 -20.07 18.36
CA LEU A 141 3.83 -18.63 18.47
C LEU A 141 4.76 -17.84 17.54
N ALA A 142 6.06 -18.18 17.50
CA ALA A 142 7.03 -17.54 16.61
C ALA A 142 6.68 -17.73 15.12
N ARG A 143 6.21 -18.92 14.73
CA ARG A 143 5.70 -19.20 13.38
C ARG A 143 4.46 -18.38 13.06
N SER A 144 3.53 -18.29 14.00
CA SER A 144 2.32 -17.48 13.86
C SER A 144 2.68 -15.99 13.65
N GLN A 145 3.62 -15.46 14.43
CA GLN A 145 4.11 -14.09 14.28
C GLN A 145 4.72 -13.83 12.89
N LYS A 146 5.53 -14.75 12.35
CA LYS A 146 6.10 -14.61 10.99
C LYS A 146 5.00 -14.53 9.92
N LYS A 147 3.92 -15.32 10.07
CA LYS A 147 2.78 -15.32 9.15
C LYS A 147 1.98 -14.01 9.20
N THR A 148 1.75 -13.46 10.39
CA THR A 148 1.05 -12.18 10.55
C THR A 148 1.82 -11.03 9.91
N LEU A 149 3.13 -10.96 10.16
CA LEU A 149 4.00 -9.94 9.56
C LEU A 149 3.98 -10.00 8.03
N ALA A 150 4.02 -11.20 7.44
CA ALA A 150 3.96 -11.37 5.98
C ALA A 150 2.60 -10.92 5.40
N LYS A 151 1.50 -11.21 6.10
CA LYS A 151 0.16 -10.74 5.69
C LYS A 151 0.06 -9.21 5.73
N GLU A 152 0.57 -8.58 6.78
CA GLU A 152 0.55 -7.12 6.89
C GLU A 152 1.38 -6.45 5.79
N GLN A 153 2.48 -7.07 5.33
CA GLN A 153 3.27 -6.54 4.22
C GLN A 153 2.46 -6.52 2.92
N VAL A 154 1.81 -7.63 2.59
CA VAL A 154 0.98 -7.72 1.38
C VAL A 154 -0.20 -6.74 1.43
N ILE A 155 -0.82 -6.56 2.61
CA ILE A 155 -1.90 -5.58 2.80
C ILE A 155 -1.37 -4.16 2.58
N ARG A 156 -0.22 -3.81 3.18
CA ARG A 156 0.41 -2.49 2.98
C ARG A 156 0.77 -2.21 1.53
N GLU A 157 1.27 -3.21 0.80
CA GLU A 157 1.58 -3.08 -0.63
C GLU A 157 0.31 -2.84 -1.46
N LYS A 158 -0.77 -3.58 -1.18
CA LYS A 158 -2.07 -3.37 -1.84
C LYS A 158 -2.67 -1.99 -1.55
N GLU A 159 -2.58 -1.53 -0.30
CA GLU A 159 -3.02 -0.19 0.09
C GLU A 159 -2.20 0.90 -0.59
N ALA A 160 -0.87 0.75 -0.67
CA ALA A 160 0.00 1.69 -1.36
C ALA A 160 -0.33 1.77 -2.85
N TYR A 161 -0.54 0.62 -3.49
CA TYR A 161 -0.96 0.55 -4.90
C TYR A 161 -2.31 1.21 -5.14
N ALA A 162 -3.32 0.93 -4.31
CA ALA A 162 -4.64 1.54 -4.43
C ALA A 162 -4.59 3.07 -4.26
N ARG A 163 -3.78 3.57 -3.31
CA ARG A 163 -3.58 5.02 -3.12
C ARG A 163 -2.93 5.67 -4.32
N GLN A 164 -1.93 5.03 -4.93
CA GLN A 164 -1.29 5.54 -6.14
C GLN A 164 -2.26 5.63 -7.31
N LEU A 165 -3.10 4.61 -7.49
CA LEU A 165 -4.12 4.62 -8.54
C LEU A 165 -5.14 5.74 -8.35
N ILE A 166 -5.66 5.90 -7.12
CA ILE A 166 -6.61 6.96 -6.78
C ILE A 166 -5.97 8.35 -6.98
N ALA A 167 -4.71 8.53 -6.57
CA ALA A 167 -4.01 9.78 -6.77
C ALA A 167 -3.87 10.11 -8.27
N ALA A 168 -3.47 9.13 -9.10
CA ALA A 168 -3.37 9.32 -10.54
C ALA A 168 -4.74 9.66 -11.18
N GLN A 169 -5.81 8.97 -10.77
CA GLN A 169 -7.18 9.27 -11.22
C GLN A 169 -7.64 10.67 -10.81
N ASN A 170 -7.38 11.09 -9.57
CA ASN A 170 -7.73 12.42 -9.10
C ASN A 170 -6.99 13.51 -9.88
N THR A 171 -5.70 13.31 -10.16
CA THR A 171 -4.91 14.28 -10.93
C THR A 171 -5.46 14.44 -12.36
N GLU A 172 -5.86 13.33 -12.98
CA GLU A 172 -6.47 13.37 -14.32
C GLU A 172 -7.88 13.99 -14.29
N LEU A 173 -8.68 13.67 -13.27
CA LEU A 173 -9.99 14.30 -13.08
C LEU A 173 -9.88 15.81 -12.87
N GLU A 174 -8.93 16.27 -12.05
CA GLU A 174 -8.67 17.69 -11.84
C GLU A 174 -8.27 18.39 -13.15
N ARG A 175 -7.43 17.76 -13.97
CA ARG A 175 -7.07 18.26 -15.31
C ARG A 175 -8.30 18.39 -16.21
N LEU A 176 -9.10 17.33 -16.31
CA LEU A 176 -10.32 17.33 -17.13
C LEU A 176 -11.35 18.35 -16.66
N VAL A 177 -11.53 18.50 -15.35
CA VAL A 177 -12.41 19.52 -14.77
C VAL A 177 -11.90 20.92 -15.13
N ALA A 178 -10.60 21.19 -14.95
CA ALA A 178 -10.01 22.48 -15.30
C ALA A 178 -10.19 22.82 -16.79
N GLU A 179 -9.97 21.85 -17.69
CA GLU A 179 -10.18 22.02 -19.14
C GLU A 179 -11.65 22.29 -19.48
N ARG A 180 -12.57 21.53 -18.88
CA ARG A 180 -14.01 21.72 -19.11
C ARG A 180 -14.50 23.05 -18.57
N THR A 181 -14.04 23.45 -17.39
CA THR A 181 -14.37 24.75 -16.80
C THR A 181 -13.85 25.88 -17.68
N ALA A 182 -12.61 25.81 -18.15
CA ALA A 182 -12.05 26.81 -19.06
C ALA A 182 -12.86 26.93 -20.36
N ALA A 183 -13.17 25.80 -21.00
CA ALA A 183 -13.97 25.77 -22.23
C ALA A 183 -15.39 26.35 -22.02
N LEU A 184 -16.04 25.99 -20.91
CA LEU A 184 -17.36 26.52 -20.57
C LEU A 184 -17.32 28.04 -20.29
N THR A 185 -16.30 28.52 -19.59
CA THR A 185 -16.15 29.97 -19.34
C THR A 185 -15.95 30.75 -20.65
N GLN A 186 -15.16 30.21 -21.58
CA GLN A 186 -14.97 30.82 -22.89
C GLN A 186 -16.25 30.84 -23.72
N GLN A 187 -17.02 29.75 -23.72
CA GLN A 187 -18.31 29.69 -24.41
C GLN A 187 -19.34 30.64 -23.80
N ALA A 188 -19.38 30.74 -22.47
CA ALA A 188 -20.28 31.66 -21.76
C ALA A 188 -19.97 33.12 -22.12
N GLU A 189 -18.69 33.49 -22.18
CA GLU A 189 -18.28 34.83 -22.56
C GLU A 189 -18.62 35.14 -24.03
N ALA A 190 -18.33 34.22 -24.94
CA ALA A 190 -18.68 34.38 -26.35
C ALA A 190 -20.19 34.53 -26.57
N LEU A 191 -21.00 33.75 -25.84
CA LEU A 191 -22.46 33.85 -25.89
C LEU A 191 -22.94 35.20 -25.35
N ARG A 192 -22.33 35.68 -24.25
CA ARG A 192 -22.63 36.98 -23.68
C ARG A 192 -22.36 38.10 -24.68
N THR A 193 -21.19 38.10 -25.32
CA THR A 193 -20.85 39.10 -26.35
C THR A 193 -21.84 39.07 -27.51
N ALA A 194 -22.18 37.88 -28.02
CA ALA A 194 -23.15 37.74 -29.10
C ALA A 194 -24.55 38.26 -28.72
N LEU A 195 -24.97 38.07 -27.46
CA LEU A 195 -26.24 38.63 -26.97
C LEU A 195 -26.19 40.16 -26.88
N GLU A 196 -25.10 40.74 -26.40
CA GLU A 196 -24.91 42.19 -26.33
C GLU A 196 -24.92 42.83 -27.74
N GLU A 197 -24.27 42.19 -28.71
CA GLU A 197 -24.30 42.60 -30.13
C GLU A 197 -25.70 42.51 -30.72
N LEU A 198 -26.44 41.43 -30.43
CA LEU A 198 -27.80 41.22 -30.93
C LEU A 198 -28.76 42.27 -30.35
N GLN A 199 -28.67 42.57 -29.05
CA GLN A 199 -29.46 43.63 -28.41
C GLN A 199 -29.15 45.00 -29.01
N THR A 200 -27.87 45.29 -29.26
CA THR A 200 -27.45 46.56 -29.86
C THR A 200 -28.01 46.70 -31.28
N THR A 201 -27.90 45.64 -32.09
CA THR A 201 -28.43 45.59 -33.46
C THR A 201 -29.95 45.75 -33.47
N GLN A 202 -30.65 45.06 -32.57
CA GLN A 202 -32.10 45.17 -32.45
C GLN A 202 -32.52 46.61 -32.10
N THR A 203 -31.80 47.28 -31.20
CA THR A 203 -32.07 48.68 -30.84
C THR A 203 -31.88 49.61 -32.04
N GLN A 204 -30.84 49.40 -32.84
CA GLN A 204 -30.59 50.17 -34.06
C GLN A 204 -31.69 49.94 -35.11
N LEU A 205 -32.15 48.70 -35.29
CA LEU A 205 -33.24 48.36 -36.20
C LEU A 205 -34.55 49.04 -35.79
N ILE A 206 -34.92 49.01 -34.50
CA ILE A 206 -36.10 49.71 -33.98
C ILE A 206 -36.01 51.21 -34.27
N GLN A 207 -34.83 51.82 -34.09
CA GLN A 207 -34.64 53.24 -34.37
C GLN A 207 -34.75 53.56 -35.87
N ALA A 208 -34.18 52.70 -36.72
CA ALA A 208 -34.28 52.84 -38.17
C ALA A 208 -35.73 52.72 -38.65
N GLU A 209 -36.50 51.77 -38.12
CA GLU A 209 -37.92 51.59 -38.41
C GLU A 209 -38.75 52.82 -37.98
N LYS A 210 -38.48 53.37 -36.78
CA LYS A 210 -39.12 54.62 -36.32
C LYS A 210 -38.85 55.79 -37.26
N MET A 211 -37.61 55.96 -37.71
CA MET A 211 -37.24 57.02 -38.65
C MET A 211 -37.89 56.84 -40.02
N ALA A 212 -37.95 55.60 -40.51
CA ALA A 212 -38.62 55.28 -41.77
C ALA A 212 -40.12 55.58 -41.70
N SER A 213 -40.80 55.13 -40.63
CA SER A 213 -42.22 55.41 -40.40
C SER A 213 -42.50 56.91 -40.26
N LEU A 214 -41.64 57.66 -39.55
CA LEU A 214 -41.76 59.11 -39.46
C LEU A 214 -41.58 59.79 -40.84
N GLY A 215 -40.64 59.32 -41.66
CA GLY A 215 -40.43 59.79 -43.02
C GLY A 215 -41.64 59.54 -43.92
N GLU A 216 -42.20 58.33 -43.86
CA GLU A 216 -43.44 57.97 -44.57
C GLU A 216 -44.62 58.84 -44.14
N LEU A 217 -44.81 59.03 -42.83
CA LEU A 217 -45.86 59.89 -42.29
C LEU A 217 -45.67 61.34 -42.74
N THR A 218 -44.43 61.85 -42.72
CA THR A 218 -44.12 63.23 -43.14
C THR A 218 -44.37 63.43 -44.63
N ALA A 219 -43.98 62.46 -45.47
CA ALA A 219 -44.26 62.49 -46.90
C ALA A 219 -45.78 62.43 -47.18
N GLY A 220 -46.51 61.60 -46.43
CA GLY A 220 -47.97 61.55 -46.48
C GLY A 220 -48.62 62.89 -46.11
N ILE A 221 -48.20 63.50 -45.00
CA ILE A 221 -48.66 64.83 -44.57
C ILE A 221 -48.34 65.90 -45.63
N ALA A 222 -47.12 65.90 -46.17
CA ALA A 222 -46.73 66.84 -47.22
C ALA A 222 -47.61 66.70 -48.47
N HIS A 223 -47.89 65.47 -48.88
CA HIS A 223 -48.78 65.17 -50.00
C HIS A 223 -50.23 65.62 -49.70
N GLU A 224 -50.73 65.39 -48.48
CA GLU A 224 -52.06 65.84 -48.07
C GLU A 224 -52.20 67.36 -47.96
N ILE A 225 -51.13 68.09 -47.61
CA ILE A 225 -51.10 69.56 -47.59
C ILE A 225 -51.02 70.14 -49.01
N GLN A 226 -50.32 69.48 -49.92
CA GLN A 226 -50.17 69.95 -51.29
C GLN A 226 -51.52 69.97 -52.05
N ASN A 227 -52.41 69.03 -51.71
CA ASN A 227 -53.76 68.95 -52.28
C ASN A 227 -54.60 70.24 -52.09
N PRO A 228 -54.87 70.73 -50.87
CA PRO A 228 -55.60 71.99 -50.66
C PRO A 228 -54.87 73.20 -51.19
N LEU A 229 -53.54 73.22 -51.17
CA LEU A 229 -52.76 74.35 -51.68
C LEU A 229 -52.92 74.50 -53.21
N ASN A 230 -52.98 73.38 -53.93
CA ASN A 230 -53.34 73.37 -55.35
C ASN A 230 -54.78 73.85 -55.60
N PHE A 231 -55.73 73.54 -54.72
CA PHE A 231 -57.08 74.10 -54.81
C PHE A 231 -57.08 75.61 -54.62
N VAL A 232 -56.40 76.11 -53.58
CA VAL A 232 -56.30 77.55 -53.31
C VAL A 232 -55.66 78.30 -54.49
N ASN A 233 -54.54 77.80 -55.02
CA ASN A 233 -53.89 78.43 -56.18
C ASN A 233 -54.81 78.47 -57.41
N ASN A 234 -55.49 77.37 -57.76
CA ASN A 234 -56.45 77.38 -58.87
C ASN A 234 -57.58 78.39 -58.65
N PHE A 235 -58.16 78.44 -57.44
CA PHE A 235 -59.22 79.43 -57.15
C PHE A 235 -58.71 80.86 -57.22
N SER A 236 -57.48 81.13 -56.74
CA SER A 236 -56.86 82.44 -56.84
C SER A 236 -56.57 82.84 -58.29
N GLU A 237 -56.10 81.91 -59.12
CA GLU A 237 -55.84 82.14 -60.55
C GLU A 237 -57.14 82.46 -61.30
N VAL A 238 -58.19 81.65 -61.11
CA VAL A 238 -59.54 81.92 -61.66
C VAL A 238 -60.09 83.26 -61.18
N SER A 239 -59.92 83.58 -59.90
CA SER A 239 -60.38 84.87 -59.36
C SER A 239 -59.65 86.05 -59.98
N ALA A 240 -58.35 85.92 -60.26
CA ALA A 240 -57.56 86.94 -60.93
C ALA A 240 -57.99 87.11 -62.39
N GLU A 241 -58.22 86.01 -63.12
CA GLU A 241 -58.67 86.01 -64.50
C GLU A 241 -60.05 86.70 -64.64
N LEU A 242 -60.97 86.42 -63.72
CA LEU A 242 -62.28 87.10 -63.66
C LEU A 242 -62.16 88.61 -63.37
N LEU A 243 -61.17 89.01 -62.57
CA LEU A 243 -60.93 90.43 -62.28
C LEU A 243 -60.34 91.17 -63.49
N ASP A 244 -59.44 90.52 -64.24
CA ASP A 244 -58.91 91.08 -65.50
C ASP A 244 -60.02 91.22 -66.56
N GLU A 245 -60.91 90.23 -66.68
CA GLU A 245 -62.07 90.31 -67.60
C GLU A 245 -63.04 91.45 -67.23
N LEU A 246 -63.22 91.72 -65.92
CA LEU A 246 -63.98 92.88 -65.42
C LEU A 246 -63.27 94.23 -65.64
N ALA A 247 -61.95 94.24 -65.75
CA ALA A 247 -61.17 95.46 -66.01
C ALA A 247 -61.11 95.80 -67.51
N ASP A 248 -61.22 94.80 -68.38
CA ASP A 248 -61.29 94.94 -69.84
C ASP A 248 -62.70 95.24 -70.39
N THR A 249 -63.72 95.29 -69.51
CA THR A 249 -65.11 95.70 -69.83
C THR A 249 -65.41 97.17 -69.51
#